data_AF-A0AA36FZB4-F1
#
_entry.id   AF-A0AA36FZB4-F1
#
_cell.length_a   1.000
_cell.length_b   1.000
_cell.length_c   1.000
_cell.angle_alpha   90.00
_cell.angle_beta   90.00
_cell.angle_gamma   90.00
#
_symmetry.space_group_name_H-M   'P 1'
#
loop_
_entity.id
_entity.type
_entity.pdbx_description
1 polymer ?
#
loop_
_entity_poly.entity_id
_entity_poly.type
_entity_poly.pdbx_seq_one_letter_code
_entity_poly.pdbx_strand_id
1 'polypeptide(L)'
;VKLPSGEWGMAAHCDIPQRTFEHAIKHIAATEKNLDYIIITGDLEAHDMWEYSQNYTKYRVNYVNTFLKEQFGDVPIYNSIGNHEGVPGMRELMASHNMVEYDQRGPAWLYSTLADSWRTWLPEDTMVDIRYRASYAVRPYPGLKLISINTIYCSHFNFYVYLNITDPDDTLQWLSNHLLESEKKGEKVHLISHIPTGSGYCLRGWAHNFYDLVNRFENTIAGQFYGHTHQDHFQVYFDRGDPTGRVTHVNMVAPSLTTYAYNNPGYRIYTIDGNYKGSSFTVLDWEAYYTNLTEANARGEPEWKLAYKMKEAYNMPDLSPASFNAVIDQMFTNETLFRDYYIYYHRNDQYKMSCIKEASCRKTYACACKTARSYDEKHFCPN
;
A
#
# COMPACT_ATOMS: atom_id res chain seq x y z
N VAL A 1 -29.19 -13.67 6.39
CA VAL A 1 -28.76 -12.27 6.51
C VAL A 1 -29.61 -11.59 7.58
N LYS A 2 -29.02 -11.12 8.69
CA LYS A 2 -29.80 -10.49 9.80
C LYS A 2 -29.97 -8.98 9.64
N LEU A 3 -29.10 -8.34 8.87
CA LEU A 3 -29.19 -6.93 8.42
C LEU A 3 -28.81 -6.90 6.93
N PRO A 4 -29.65 -6.35 6.05
CA PRO A 4 -29.31 -6.23 4.63
C PRO A 4 -28.15 -5.25 4.42
N SER A 5 -27.40 -5.42 3.32
CA SER A 5 -26.39 -4.43 2.93
C SER A 5 -27.07 -3.10 2.61
N GLY A 6 -26.49 -2.01 3.09
CA GLY A 6 -26.94 -0.68 2.72
C GLY A 6 -26.54 -0.30 1.29
N GLU A 7 -27.13 0.78 0.79
CA GLU A 7 -26.93 1.31 -0.56
C GLU A 7 -25.46 1.65 -0.84
N TRP A 8 -24.73 2.15 0.16
CA TRP A 8 -23.33 2.58 0.05
C TRP A 8 -22.32 1.49 0.45
N GLY A 9 -22.82 0.29 0.78
CA GLY A 9 -22.03 -0.84 1.28
C GLY A 9 -22.28 -1.13 2.76
N MET A 10 -21.50 -2.06 3.31
CA MET A 10 -21.59 -2.52 4.68
C MET A 10 -20.20 -2.88 5.22
N ALA A 11 -19.85 -2.40 6.41
CA ALA A 11 -18.63 -2.77 7.12
C ALA A 11 -18.69 -4.24 7.58
N ALA A 12 -18.49 -5.16 6.63
CA ALA A 12 -18.57 -6.61 6.78
C ALA A 12 -17.60 -7.30 5.81
N HIS A 13 -17.73 -8.61 5.61
CA HIS A 13 -17.05 -9.34 4.53
C HIS A 13 -17.71 -9.05 3.17
N CYS A 14 -17.78 -7.78 2.79
CA CYS A 14 -18.33 -7.29 1.53
C CYS A 14 -17.32 -6.32 0.91
N ASP A 15 -17.33 -6.22 -0.41
CA ASP A 15 -16.73 -5.09 -1.13
C ASP A 15 -17.72 -3.93 -1.29
N ILE A 16 -17.23 -2.81 -1.79
CA ILE A 16 -18.02 -1.61 -2.02
C ILE A 16 -18.72 -1.64 -3.39
N PRO A 17 -19.92 -1.04 -3.52
CA PRO A 17 -20.54 -0.84 -4.82
C PRO A 17 -19.81 0.27 -5.59
N GLN A 18 -19.89 0.23 -6.93
CA GLN A 18 -19.25 1.22 -7.82
C GLN A 18 -19.56 2.68 -7.43
N ARG A 19 -20.80 2.96 -7.00
CA ARG A 19 -21.20 4.29 -6.55
C ARG A 19 -20.37 4.84 -5.39
N THR A 20 -19.94 3.98 -4.45
CA THR A 20 -19.15 4.41 -3.29
C THR A 20 -17.74 4.77 -3.74
N PHE A 21 -17.16 4.01 -4.67
CA PHE A 21 -15.91 4.35 -5.34
C PHE A 21 -16.03 5.69 -6.09
N GLU A 22 -17.02 5.84 -6.96
CA GLU A 22 -17.21 7.08 -7.72
C GLU A 22 -17.41 8.30 -6.81
N HIS A 23 -18.20 8.14 -5.74
CA HIS A 23 -18.44 9.21 -4.78
C HIS A 23 -17.17 9.61 -4.02
N ALA A 24 -16.31 8.65 -3.66
CA ALA A 24 -15.01 8.92 -3.05
C ALA A 24 -14.12 9.78 -3.98
N ILE A 25 -13.95 9.34 -5.22
CA ILE A 25 -13.09 10.02 -6.19
C ILE A 25 -13.63 11.41 -6.52
N LYS A 26 -14.95 11.55 -6.75
CA LYS A 26 -15.60 12.85 -6.98
C LYS A 26 -15.43 13.79 -5.79
N HIS A 27 -15.53 13.28 -4.57
CA HIS A 27 -15.28 14.06 -3.36
C HIS A 27 -13.84 14.57 -3.31
N ILE A 28 -12.84 13.69 -3.50
CA ILE A 28 -11.42 14.08 -3.48
C ILE A 28 -11.14 15.12 -4.57
N ALA A 29 -11.61 14.90 -5.80
CA ALA A 29 -11.44 15.85 -6.89
C ALA A 29 -12.14 17.20 -6.61
N ALA A 30 -13.22 17.21 -5.81
CA ALA A 30 -13.95 18.41 -5.42
C ALA A 30 -13.26 19.19 -4.29
N THR A 31 -12.67 18.52 -3.30
CA THR A 31 -12.05 19.16 -2.13
C THR A 31 -10.57 19.44 -2.31
N GLU A 32 -9.82 18.52 -2.90
CA GLU A 32 -8.37 18.57 -3.02
C GLU A 32 -7.94 19.13 -4.37
N LYS A 33 -7.91 20.46 -4.48
CA LYS A 33 -7.60 21.15 -5.75
C LYS A 33 -6.12 21.21 -6.11
N ASN A 34 -5.23 20.96 -5.15
CA ASN A 34 -3.78 21.17 -5.28
C ASN A 34 -3.01 19.86 -5.06
N LEU A 35 -3.43 18.76 -5.69
CA LEU A 35 -2.69 17.51 -5.64
C LEU A 35 -1.55 17.51 -6.65
N ASP A 36 -0.32 17.31 -6.17
CA ASP A 36 0.88 17.17 -7.02
C ASP A 36 0.86 15.89 -7.85
N TYR A 37 0.48 14.77 -7.23
CA TYR A 37 0.30 13.47 -7.86
C TYR A 37 -0.52 12.55 -6.95
N ILE A 38 -1.04 11.46 -7.53
CA ILE A 38 -1.84 10.46 -6.82
C ILE A 38 -1.11 9.12 -6.87
N ILE A 39 -1.10 8.38 -5.76
CA ILE A 39 -0.59 7.01 -5.69
C ILE A 39 -1.77 6.05 -5.57
N ILE A 40 -1.82 5.03 -6.43
CA ILE A 40 -2.80 3.95 -6.35
C ILE A 40 -2.06 2.63 -6.28
N THR A 41 -2.21 1.89 -5.19
CA THR A 41 -1.41 0.68 -4.93
C THR A 41 -2.07 -0.62 -5.38
N GLY A 42 -3.01 -0.61 -6.33
CA GLY A 42 -3.63 -1.83 -6.90
C GLY A 42 -4.92 -2.28 -6.21
N ASP A 43 -5.30 -3.55 -6.41
CA ASP A 43 -6.55 -4.18 -5.93
C ASP A 43 -7.83 -3.49 -6.44
N LEU A 44 -7.98 -3.50 -7.75
CA LEU A 44 -9.13 -2.92 -8.47
C LEU A 44 -10.33 -3.89 -8.59
N GLU A 45 -10.09 -5.17 -8.34
CA GLU A 45 -11.06 -6.28 -8.40
C GLU A 45 -11.62 -6.63 -7.02
N ALA A 46 -12.87 -7.09 -7.00
CA ALA A 46 -13.56 -7.51 -5.77
C ALA A 46 -13.12 -8.90 -5.30
N HIS A 47 -13.57 -9.34 -4.12
CA HIS A 47 -13.19 -10.60 -3.48
C HIS A 47 -13.95 -11.82 -4.03
N ASP A 48 -14.55 -11.73 -5.21
CA ASP A 48 -15.30 -12.76 -5.94
C ASP A 48 -14.42 -13.54 -6.94
N MET A 49 -13.22 -13.93 -6.48
CA MET A 49 -12.18 -14.61 -7.27
C MET A 49 -12.61 -15.86 -8.05
N TRP A 50 -13.71 -16.50 -7.65
CA TRP A 50 -14.30 -17.62 -8.38
C TRP A 50 -14.90 -17.21 -9.74
N GLU A 51 -15.10 -15.91 -9.99
CA GLU A 51 -15.71 -15.36 -11.20
C GLU A 51 -14.71 -14.55 -12.06
N TYR A 52 -13.45 -14.49 -11.67
CA TYR A 52 -12.43 -13.72 -12.39
C TYR A 52 -12.28 -14.15 -13.84
N SER A 53 -12.26 -13.16 -14.74
CA SER A 53 -11.98 -13.36 -16.16
C SER A 53 -11.10 -12.24 -16.70
N GLN A 54 -10.25 -12.55 -17.68
CA GLN A 54 -9.34 -11.55 -18.27
C GLN A 54 -10.11 -10.36 -18.86
N ASN A 55 -11.29 -10.62 -19.44
CA ASN A 55 -12.12 -9.58 -20.02
C ASN A 55 -12.69 -8.64 -18.96
N TYR A 56 -13.14 -9.18 -17.83
CA TYR A 56 -13.61 -8.37 -16.72
C TYR A 56 -12.48 -7.52 -16.14
N THR A 57 -11.30 -8.12 -15.92
CA THR A 57 -10.13 -7.38 -15.42
C THR A 57 -9.70 -6.26 -16.35
N LYS A 58 -9.63 -6.52 -17.66
CA LYS A 58 -9.36 -5.47 -18.67
C LYS A 58 -10.40 -4.35 -18.62
N TYR A 59 -11.67 -4.70 -18.52
CA TYR A 59 -12.76 -3.73 -18.43
C TYR A 59 -12.62 -2.86 -17.17
N ARG A 60 -12.37 -3.47 -16.00
CA ARG A 60 -12.22 -2.77 -14.72
C ARG A 60 -11.02 -1.84 -14.69
N VAL A 61 -9.84 -2.32 -15.12
CA VAL A 61 -8.62 -1.51 -15.24
C VAL A 61 -8.87 -0.29 -16.12
N ASN A 62 -9.46 -0.48 -17.31
CA ASN A 62 -9.73 0.61 -18.25
C ASN A 62 -10.79 1.59 -17.73
N TYR A 63 -11.86 1.08 -17.09
CA TYR A 63 -12.90 1.90 -16.49
C TYR A 63 -12.34 2.80 -15.38
N VAL A 64 -11.59 2.21 -14.43
CA VAL A 64 -10.97 2.96 -13.33
C VAL A 64 -10.02 4.02 -13.87
N ASN A 65 -9.15 3.65 -14.83
CA ASN A 65 -8.22 4.59 -15.46
C ASN A 65 -8.93 5.77 -16.13
N THR A 66 -9.95 5.49 -16.94
CA THR A 66 -10.73 6.52 -17.65
C THR A 66 -11.43 7.45 -16.67
N PHE A 67 -12.11 6.88 -15.67
CA PHE A 67 -12.84 7.66 -14.68
C PHE A 67 -11.90 8.55 -13.85
N LEU A 68 -10.73 8.04 -13.44
CA LEU A 68 -9.73 8.85 -12.75
C LEU A 68 -9.20 9.99 -13.62
N LYS A 69 -8.93 9.75 -14.91
CA LYS A 69 -8.49 10.79 -15.85
C LYS A 69 -9.56 11.87 -16.03
N GLU A 70 -10.84 11.49 -16.07
CA GLU A 70 -11.95 12.44 -16.14
C GLU A 70 -12.07 13.33 -14.90
N GLN A 71 -11.84 12.78 -13.70
CA GLN A 71 -12.00 13.53 -12.44
C GLN A 71 -10.78 14.38 -12.09
N PHE A 72 -9.56 13.88 -12.34
CA PHE A 72 -8.33 14.56 -11.93
C PHE A 72 -7.59 15.28 -13.07
N GLY A 73 -8.05 15.14 -14.31
CA GLY A 73 -7.44 15.83 -15.46
C GLY A 73 -5.97 15.46 -15.61
N ASP A 74 -5.07 16.45 -15.56
CA ASP A 74 -3.64 16.26 -15.83
C ASP A 74 -2.80 15.94 -14.60
N VAL A 75 -3.41 15.78 -13.42
CA VAL A 75 -2.69 15.30 -12.23
C VAL A 75 -2.12 13.90 -12.52
N PRO A 76 -0.80 13.67 -12.39
CA PRO A 76 -0.19 12.37 -12.62
C PRO A 76 -0.67 11.33 -11.61
N ILE A 77 -1.01 10.13 -12.09
CA ILE A 77 -1.37 8.99 -11.23
C ILE A 77 -0.34 7.88 -11.40
N TYR A 78 0.36 7.58 -10.30
CA TYR A 78 1.35 6.53 -10.21
C TYR A 78 0.72 5.28 -9.61
N ASN A 79 0.49 4.30 -10.48
CA ASN A 79 -0.13 3.04 -10.12
C ASN A 79 0.91 1.99 -9.71
N SER A 80 0.54 1.05 -8.86
CA SER A 80 1.23 -0.22 -8.64
C SER A 80 0.25 -1.36 -8.87
N ILE A 81 0.76 -2.50 -9.33
CA ILE A 81 -0.04 -3.72 -9.44
C ILE A 81 -0.39 -4.27 -8.06
N GLY A 82 -1.64 -4.72 -7.89
CA GLY A 82 -2.13 -5.37 -6.68
C GLY A 82 -2.15 -6.89 -6.82
N ASN A 83 -2.62 -7.55 -5.76
CA ASN A 83 -2.63 -9.00 -5.72
C ASN A 83 -3.94 -9.56 -6.28
N HIS A 84 -4.96 -8.74 -6.56
CA HIS A 84 -6.24 -9.18 -7.12
C HIS A 84 -6.34 -9.10 -8.65
N GLU A 85 -5.37 -8.51 -9.35
CA GLU A 85 -5.41 -8.38 -10.82
C GLU A 85 -5.06 -9.68 -11.59
N GLY A 86 -4.55 -10.72 -10.92
CA GLY A 86 -4.14 -11.98 -11.57
C GLY A 86 -5.32 -12.92 -11.90
N VAL A 87 -5.29 -13.52 -13.09
CA VAL A 87 -6.31 -14.43 -13.65
C VAL A 87 -5.60 -15.61 -14.33
N PRO A 88 -6.09 -16.88 -14.24
CA PRO A 88 -7.41 -17.33 -13.81
C PRO A 88 -7.53 -17.91 -12.39
N GLY A 89 -8.70 -17.71 -11.76
CA GLY A 89 -9.20 -18.45 -10.58
C GLY A 89 -8.46 -18.24 -9.25
N MET A 90 -7.26 -17.65 -9.29
CA MET A 90 -6.44 -17.32 -8.14
C MET A 90 -5.79 -15.96 -8.37
N ARG A 91 -6.03 -15.08 -7.41
CA ARG A 91 -5.77 -13.64 -7.45
C ARG A 91 -4.34 -13.28 -7.88
N GLU A 92 -3.36 -14.16 -7.60
CA GLU A 92 -1.93 -13.81 -7.58
C GLU A 92 -1.04 -14.59 -8.54
N LEU A 93 -1.64 -15.27 -9.52
CA LEU A 93 -0.91 -16.11 -10.46
C LEU A 93 -0.14 -15.27 -11.50
N MET A 94 1.03 -14.78 -11.09
CA MET A 94 1.95 -13.99 -11.92
C MET A 94 3.28 -14.72 -12.07
N ALA A 95 3.43 -15.44 -13.19
CA ALA A 95 4.63 -16.21 -13.47
C ALA A 95 5.80 -15.32 -13.87
N SER A 96 7.01 -15.70 -13.44
CA SER A 96 8.27 -15.16 -13.95
C SER A 96 8.65 -15.78 -15.30
N HIS A 97 9.46 -15.07 -16.08
CA HIS A 97 9.88 -15.47 -17.43
C HIS A 97 10.72 -16.75 -17.47
N ASN A 98 11.32 -17.15 -16.35
CA ASN A 98 12.06 -18.40 -16.23
C ASN A 98 11.16 -19.66 -16.15
N MET A 99 9.83 -19.50 -16.10
CA MET A 99 8.89 -20.60 -16.11
C MET A 99 8.80 -21.22 -17.52
N VAL A 100 8.88 -22.55 -17.60
CA VAL A 100 8.82 -23.32 -18.87
C VAL A 100 7.57 -23.03 -19.70
N GLU A 101 6.43 -22.73 -19.07
CA GLU A 101 5.14 -22.45 -19.73
C GLU A 101 4.78 -20.95 -19.73
N TYR A 102 5.76 -20.05 -19.61
CA TYR A 102 5.51 -18.60 -19.53
C TYR A 102 4.63 -18.08 -20.67
N ASP A 103 4.88 -18.48 -21.92
CA ASP A 103 4.10 -17.97 -23.04
C ASP A 103 2.60 -18.36 -22.99
N GLN A 104 2.27 -19.42 -22.25
CA GLN A 104 0.89 -19.92 -22.14
C GLN A 104 0.17 -19.43 -20.88
N ARG A 105 0.91 -19.23 -19.79
CA ARG A 105 0.37 -18.96 -18.45
C ARG A 105 0.89 -17.67 -17.82
N GLY A 106 1.78 -16.98 -18.51
CA GLY A 106 2.40 -15.75 -18.06
C GLY A 106 1.40 -14.59 -18.02
N PRO A 107 1.66 -13.58 -17.18
CA PRO A 107 0.80 -12.41 -17.03
C PRO A 107 0.96 -11.39 -18.17
N ALA A 108 1.54 -11.77 -19.32
CA ALA A 108 1.83 -10.85 -20.43
C ALA A 108 0.61 -10.07 -20.92
N TRP A 109 -0.59 -10.70 -20.94
CA TRP A 109 -1.84 -10.03 -21.29
C TRP A 109 -2.21 -8.93 -20.29
N LEU A 110 -1.96 -9.18 -19.00
CA LEU A 110 -2.25 -8.25 -17.91
C LEU A 110 -1.26 -7.10 -17.95
N TYR A 111 0.03 -7.40 -18.04
CA TYR A 111 1.10 -6.40 -18.06
C TYR A 111 0.99 -5.49 -19.29
N SER A 112 0.56 -6.03 -20.43
CA SER A 112 0.23 -5.22 -21.61
C SER A 112 -0.98 -4.30 -21.36
N THR A 113 -2.02 -4.81 -20.71
CA THR A 113 -3.21 -4.01 -20.35
C THR A 113 -2.85 -2.88 -19.38
N LEU A 114 -2.02 -3.17 -18.37
CA LEU A 114 -1.52 -2.18 -17.42
C LEU A 114 -0.64 -1.14 -18.10
N ALA A 115 0.27 -1.56 -18.99
CA ALA A 115 1.10 -0.63 -19.75
C ALA A 115 0.24 0.33 -20.59
N ASP A 116 -0.73 -0.19 -21.33
CA ASP A 116 -1.58 0.64 -22.18
C ASP A 116 -2.46 1.61 -21.37
N SER A 117 -2.94 1.18 -20.20
CA SER A 117 -3.68 2.01 -19.25
C SER A 117 -2.81 3.11 -18.63
N TRP A 118 -1.67 2.75 -18.04
CA TRP A 118 -0.78 3.65 -17.31
C TRP A 118 0.00 4.61 -18.19
N ARG A 119 0.10 4.33 -19.50
CA ARG A 119 0.64 5.26 -20.52
C ARG A 119 -0.04 6.64 -20.52
N THR A 120 -1.22 6.74 -19.95
CA THR A 120 -1.93 8.00 -19.71
C THR A 120 -1.09 9.01 -18.91
N TRP A 121 -0.31 8.56 -17.93
CA TRP A 121 0.49 9.41 -17.04
C TRP A 121 1.99 9.11 -17.06
N LEU A 122 2.39 7.95 -17.58
CA LEU A 122 3.77 7.50 -17.55
C LEU A 122 4.48 7.73 -18.89
N PRO A 123 5.78 8.11 -18.86
CA PRO A 123 6.61 8.21 -20.06
C PRO A 123 6.73 6.91 -20.85
N GLU A 124 6.95 7.02 -22.17
CA GLU A 124 7.00 5.87 -23.08
C GLU A 124 8.10 4.84 -22.76
N ASP A 125 9.25 5.31 -22.27
CA ASP A 125 10.39 4.46 -21.92
C ASP A 125 10.08 3.50 -20.75
N THR A 126 9.13 3.86 -19.87
CA THR A 126 8.69 3.00 -18.77
C THR A 126 7.89 1.77 -19.24
N MET A 127 7.31 1.82 -20.45
CA MET A 127 6.41 0.76 -20.94
C MET A 127 7.13 -0.59 -21.12
N VAL A 128 8.44 -0.57 -21.36
CA VAL A 128 9.26 -1.80 -21.49
C VAL A 128 9.29 -2.56 -20.16
N ASP A 129 9.59 -1.87 -19.06
CA ASP A 129 9.64 -2.47 -17.73
C ASP A 129 8.24 -2.88 -17.25
N ILE A 130 7.21 -2.09 -17.56
CA ILE A 130 5.83 -2.43 -17.19
C ILE A 130 5.38 -3.71 -17.89
N ARG A 131 5.62 -3.83 -19.21
CA ARG A 131 5.26 -5.04 -19.97
C ARG A 131 6.05 -6.28 -19.54
N TYR A 132 7.26 -6.08 -19.00
CA TYR A 132 8.09 -7.17 -18.50
C TYR A 132 7.64 -7.63 -17.10
N ARG A 133 7.59 -6.73 -16.11
CA ARG A 133 7.46 -7.09 -14.68
C ARG A 133 6.36 -6.33 -13.92
N ALA A 134 5.54 -5.53 -14.62
CA ALA A 134 4.61 -4.57 -14.02
C ALA A 134 5.24 -3.65 -12.95
N SER A 135 6.51 -3.30 -13.17
CA SER A 135 7.27 -2.35 -12.34
C SER A 135 7.81 -1.25 -13.24
N TYR A 136 8.07 -0.07 -12.69
CA TYR A 136 8.64 1.05 -13.45
C TYR A 136 9.31 2.06 -12.54
N ALA A 137 10.13 2.91 -13.13
CA ALA A 137 10.71 4.06 -12.46
C ALA A 137 10.51 5.33 -13.28
N VAL A 138 10.12 6.42 -12.62
CA VAL A 138 9.90 7.73 -13.23
C VAL A 138 10.46 8.82 -12.33
N ARG A 139 10.70 10.01 -12.88
CA ARG A 139 11.16 11.18 -12.11
C ARG A 139 10.07 12.25 -12.13
N PRO A 140 9.16 12.27 -11.14
CA PRO A 140 8.09 13.27 -11.07
C PRO A 140 8.66 14.69 -10.98
N TYR A 141 9.75 14.87 -10.22
CA TYR A 141 10.39 16.15 -9.98
C TYR A 141 11.92 16.02 -10.03
N PRO A 142 12.65 17.11 -10.32
CA PRO A 142 14.11 17.12 -10.22
C PRO A 142 14.57 16.72 -8.82
N GLY A 143 15.41 15.69 -8.73
CA GLY A 143 15.90 15.17 -7.45
C GLY A 143 14.99 14.14 -6.77
N LEU A 144 13.83 13.81 -7.36
CA LEU A 144 12.95 12.74 -6.90
C LEU A 144 12.75 11.67 -7.98
N LYS A 145 12.96 10.42 -7.61
CA LYS A 145 12.62 9.25 -8.43
C LYS A 145 11.56 8.42 -7.72
N LEU A 146 10.45 8.17 -8.40
CA LEU A 146 9.42 7.26 -7.93
C LEU A 146 9.63 5.89 -8.59
N ILE A 147 9.60 4.84 -7.79
CA ILE A 147 9.75 3.46 -8.26
C ILE A 147 8.52 2.67 -7.81
N SER A 148 7.78 2.13 -8.77
CA SER A 148 6.74 1.14 -8.51
C SER A 148 7.35 -0.25 -8.64
N ILE A 149 7.24 -1.07 -7.58
CA ILE A 149 7.74 -2.44 -7.55
C ILE A 149 6.59 -3.42 -7.42
N ASN A 150 6.62 -4.49 -8.22
CA ASN A 150 5.69 -5.59 -8.13
C ASN A 150 6.06 -6.55 -6.97
N THR A 151 5.37 -6.39 -5.84
CA THR A 151 5.53 -7.29 -4.67
C THR A 151 4.76 -8.61 -4.79
N ILE A 152 4.03 -8.87 -5.88
CA ILE A 152 3.34 -10.16 -6.05
C ILE A 152 4.35 -11.30 -6.25
N TYR A 153 5.55 -10.99 -6.72
CA TYR A 153 6.68 -11.93 -6.76
C TYR A 153 7.20 -12.33 -5.37
N CYS A 154 6.88 -11.57 -4.31
CA CYS A 154 7.20 -11.99 -2.95
C CYS A 154 6.14 -12.95 -2.40
N SER A 155 4.90 -12.95 -2.93
CA SER A 155 3.77 -13.57 -2.26
C SER A 155 3.87 -15.09 -2.16
N HIS A 156 3.52 -15.65 -0.98
CA HIS A 156 3.38 -17.08 -0.80
C HIS A 156 2.13 -17.68 -1.47
N PHE A 157 1.17 -16.87 -1.92
CA PHE A 157 0.01 -17.29 -2.73
C PHE A 157 0.28 -17.25 -4.24
N ASN A 158 1.39 -16.65 -4.67
CA ASN A 158 1.84 -16.77 -6.05
C ASN A 158 2.49 -18.15 -6.25
N PHE A 159 1.72 -19.14 -6.67
CA PHE A 159 2.24 -20.51 -6.76
C PHE A 159 3.34 -20.70 -7.81
N TYR A 160 3.47 -19.79 -8.77
CA TYR A 160 4.53 -19.88 -9.78
C TYR A 160 5.92 -19.60 -9.19
N VAL A 161 6.04 -18.80 -8.13
CA VAL A 161 7.36 -18.50 -7.54
C VAL A 161 7.97 -19.72 -6.85
N TYR A 162 7.20 -20.76 -6.53
CA TYR A 162 7.75 -22.00 -5.97
C TYR A 162 8.54 -22.83 -6.99
N LEU A 163 8.36 -22.59 -8.30
CA LEU A 163 9.22 -23.21 -9.32
C LEU A 163 10.66 -22.69 -9.23
N ASN A 164 10.80 -21.39 -8.95
CA ASN A 164 12.08 -20.78 -8.62
C ASN A 164 11.86 -19.53 -7.76
N ILE A 165 12.15 -19.65 -6.46
CA ILE A 165 11.97 -18.58 -5.48
C ILE A 165 13.07 -17.51 -5.53
N THR A 166 14.12 -17.74 -6.33
CA THR A 166 15.29 -16.85 -6.39
C THR A 166 14.96 -15.65 -7.26
N ASP A 167 14.79 -14.49 -6.61
CA ASP A 167 14.49 -13.17 -7.20
C ASP A 167 13.70 -13.24 -8.52
N PRO A 168 12.39 -13.54 -8.48
CA PRO A 168 11.61 -13.70 -9.70
C PRO A 168 11.72 -12.48 -10.62
N ASP A 169 12.08 -12.74 -11.87
CA ASP A 169 12.38 -11.75 -12.91
C ASP A 169 13.53 -10.78 -12.57
N ASP A 170 14.40 -11.06 -11.61
CA ASP A 170 15.47 -10.15 -11.14
C ASP A 170 14.92 -8.84 -10.56
N THR A 171 13.76 -8.90 -9.88
CA THR A 171 13.03 -7.73 -9.38
C THR A 171 13.80 -6.96 -8.31
N LEU A 172 14.41 -7.64 -7.34
CA LEU A 172 15.24 -7.01 -6.30
C LEU A 172 16.56 -6.51 -6.88
N GLN A 173 17.16 -7.24 -7.81
CA GLN A 173 18.36 -6.79 -8.52
C GLN A 173 18.08 -5.51 -9.34
N TRP A 174 16.94 -5.45 -10.04
CA TRP A 174 16.48 -4.27 -10.77
C TRP A 174 16.28 -3.07 -9.83
N LEU A 175 15.62 -3.28 -8.69
CA LEU A 175 15.44 -2.25 -7.67
C LEU A 175 16.79 -1.75 -7.12
N SER A 176 17.70 -2.67 -6.79
CA SER A 176 19.04 -2.35 -6.28
C SER A 176 19.83 -1.48 -7.26
N ASN A 177 19.76 -1.79 -8.56
CA ASN A 177 20.40 -1.00 -9.60
C ASN A 177 19.85 0.43 -9.66
N HIS A 178 18.53 0.59 -9.56
CA HIS A 178 17.90 1.91 -9.57
C HIS A 178 18.15 2.72 -8.30
N LEU A 179 18.22 2.08 -7.13
CA LEU A 179 18.59 2.74 -5.87
C LEU A 179 20.06 3.20 -5.89
N LEU A 180 20.96 2.36 -6.41
CA LEU A 180 22.36 2.73 -6.60
C LEU A 180 22.54 3.88 -7.60
N GLU A 181 21.75 3.89 -8.67
CA GLU A 181 21.71 4.99 -9.63
C GLU A 181 21.29 6.30 -8.95
N SER A 182 20.23 6.28 -8.15
CA SER A 182 19.75 7.45 -7.41
C SER A 182 20.76 7.94 -6.39
N GLU A 183 21.38 7.03 -5.63
CA GLU A 183 22.43 7.36 -4.65
C GLU A 183 23.60 8.10 -5.32
N LYS A 184 24.07 7.61 -6.48
CA LYS A 184 25.14 8.26 -7.26
C LYS A 184 24.77 9.65 -7.76
N LYS A 185 23.48 9.88 -8.05
CA LYS A 185 22.95 11.17 -8.52
C LYS A 185 22.54 12.10 -7.39
N GLY A 186 22.52 11.63 -6.15
CA GLY A 186 21.98 12.36 -5.00
C GLY A 186 20.46 12.57 -5.06
N GLU A 187 19.74 11.71 -5.78
CA GLU A 187 18.28 11.73 -5.88
C GLU A 187 17.66 11.02 -4.66
N LYS A 188 16.48 11.49 -4.25
CA LYS A 188 15.62 10.82 -3.27
C LYS A 188 14.67 9.86 -3.98
N VAL A 189 14.25 8.82 -3.27
CA VAL A 189 13.40 7.76 -3.82
C VAL A 189 12.11 7.59 -3.04
N HIS A 190 10.98 7.58 -3.75
CA HIS A 190 9.72 7.05 -3.24
C HIS A 190 9.48 5.67 -3.79
N LEU A 191 9.24 4.71 -2.90
CA LEU A 191 8.82 3.36 -3.27
C LEU A 191 7.30 3.26 -3.14
N ILE A 192 6.64 2.84 -4.21
CA ILE A 192 5.22 2.48 -4.16
C ILE A 192 5.07 0.99 -4.48
N SER A 193 4.23 0.30 -3.73
CA SER A 193 3.94 -1.11 -3.97
C SER A 193 2.62 -1.51 -3.32
N HIS A 194 2.21 -2.75 -3.50
CA HIS A 194 0.98 -3.26 -2.93
C HIS A 194 1.19 -3.95 -1.57
N ILE A 195 1.88 -5.10 -1.55
CA ILE A 195 2.07 -5.95 -0.37
C ILE A 195 3.22 -5.39 0.50
N PRO A 196 2.96 -4.96 1.75
CA PRO A 196 4.03 -4.60 2.67
C PRO A 196 4.80 -5.85 3.11
N THR A 197 6.13 -5.77 3.16
CA THR A 197 7.00 -6.96 3.39
C THR A 197 6.90 -7.58 4.77
N GLY A 198 6.34 -6.87 5.75
CA GLY A 198 6.17 -7.34 7.13
C GLY A 198 4.84 -8.06 7.42
N SER A 199 3.90 -8.15 6.48
CA SER A 199 2.54 -8.67 6.72
C SER A 199 2.43 -10.20 6.82
N GLY A 200 3.54 -10.94 6.81
CA GLY A 200 3.53 -12.41 6.76
C GLY A 200 3.09 -12.98 5.41
N TYR A 201 3.02 -12.12 4.38
CA TYR A 201 2.57 -12.48 3.05
C TYR A 201 3.75 -12.80 2.11
N CYS A 202 4.86 -12.06 2.27
CA CYS A 202 6.06 -12.28 1.48
C CYS A 202 6.85 -13.49 1.96
N LEU A 203 7.38 -14.29 1.04
CA LEU A 203 8.34 -15.35 1.30
C LEU A 203 9.54 -14.81 2.07
N ARG A 204 9.99 -15.56 3.08
CA ARG A 204 11.04 -15.14 4.02
C ARG A 204 12.30 -14.65 3.32
N GLY A 205 12.80 -15.40 2.34
CA GLY A 205 14.01 -15.02 1.60
C GLY A 205 13.88 -13.67 0.90
N TRP A 206 12.76 -13.43 0.23
CA TRP A 206 12.50 -12.18 -0.47
C TRP A 206 12.36 -11.01 0.52
N ALA A 207 11.56 -11.18 1.57
CA ALA A 207 11.33 -10.15 2.58
C ALA A 207 12.62 -9.73 3.30
N HIS A 208 13.51 -10.67 3.62
CA HIS A 208 14.80 -10.36 4.25
C HIS A 208 15.75 -9.62 3.30
N ASN A 209 15.86 -10.04 2.04
CA ASN A 209 16.72 -9.33 1.07
C ASN A 209 16.20 -7.90 0.80
N PHE A 210 14.88 -7.73 0.69
CA PHE A 210 14.28 -6.39 0.56
C PHE A 210 14.56 -5.53 1.80
N TYR A 211 14.45 -6.10 3.00
CA TYR A 211 14.74 -5.40 4.25
C TYR A 211 16.20 -4.91 4.34
N ASP A 212 17.15 -5.75 3.94
CA ASP A 212 18.57 -5.38 3.91
C ASP A 212 18.85 -4.32 2.85
N LEU A 213 18.17 -4.39 1.70
CA LEU A 213 18.26 -3.40 0.63
C LEU A 213 17.76 -2.02 1.09
N VAL A 214 16.60 -1.97 1.76
CA VAL A 214 16.05 -0.73 2.33
C VAL A 214 17.01 -0.12 3.34
N ASN A 215 17.58 -0.93 4.25
CA ASN A 215 18.57 -0.46 5.22
C ASN A 215 19.85 0.06 4.54
N ARG A 216 20.35 -0.62 3.50
CA ARG A 216 21.55 -0.16 2.76
C ARG A 216 21.32 1.21 2.13
N PHE A 217 20.12 1.46 1.60
CA PHE A 217 19.79 2.71 0.91
C PHE A 217 19.03 3.69 1.80
N GLU A 218 19.29 3.66 3.12
CA GLU A 218 18.47 4.40 4.07
C GLU A 218 18.48 5.92 3.86
N ASN A 219 19.57 6.46 3.31
CA ASN A 219 19.72 7.89 3.01
C ASN A 219 19.10 8.30 1.66
N THR A 220 18.80 7.32 0.80
CA THR A 220 18.31 7.52 -0.57
C THR A 220 16.80 7.37 -0.63
N ILE A 221 16.24 6.38 0.07
CA ILE A 221 14.78 6.19 0.18
C ILE A 221 14.22 7.26 1.13
N ALA A 222 13.26 8.05 0.66
CA ALA A 222 12.61 9.11 1.42
C ALA A 222 11.20 8.77 1.89
N GLY A 223 10.56 7.78 1.26
CA GLY A 223 9.22 7.32 1.63
C GLY A 223 8.88 5.98 0.97
N GLN A 224 8.06 5.19 1.65
CA GLN A 224 7.55 3.92 1.13
C GLN A 224 6.05 3.81 1.40
N PHE A 225 5.27 3.55 0.35
CA PHE A 225 3.81 3.59 0.38
C PHE A 225 3.22 2.27 -0.10
N TYR A 226 2.41 1.64 0.76
CA TYR A 226 1.83 0.31 0.53
C TYR A 226 0.33 0.29 0.81
N GLY A 227 -0.32 -0.82 0.43
CA GLY A 227 -1.72 -1.11 0.71
C GLY A 227 -1.91 -2.55 1.19
N HIS A 228 -2.74 -3.31 0.48
CA HIS A 228 -3.01 -4.75 0.65
C HIS A 228 -3.68 -5.17 1.97
N THR A 229 -3.18 -4.73 3.12
CA THR A 229 -3.74 -5.20 4.40
C THR A 229 -5.14 -4.65 4.65
N HIS A 230 -5.51 -3.57 3.95
CA HIS A 230 -6.75 -2.82 4.11
C HIS A 230 -6.87 -2.03 5.41
N GLN A 231 -5.84 -2.00 6.25
CA GLN A 231 -5.88 -1.29 7.53
C GLN A 231 -4.92 -0.11 7.57
N ASP A 232 -5.20 0.82 8.47
CA ASP A 232 -4.37 2.00 8.70
C ASP A 232 -3.24 1.65 9.67
N HIS A 233 -2.03 1.44 9.15
CA HIS A 233 -0.85 1.17 10.00
C HIS A 233 0.47 1.52 9.32
N PHE A 234 1.55 1.25 10.03
CA PHE A 234 2.91 1.47 9.57
C PHE A 234 3.82 0.39 10.15
N GLN A 235 4.97 0.18 9.51
CA GLN A 235 5.99 -0.78 9.97
C GLN A 235 7.34 -0.10 10.03
N VAL A 236 8.09 -0.32 11.11
CA VAL A 236 9.43 0.26 11.29
C VAL A 236 10.53 -0.74 10.94
N TYR A 237 11.64 -0.22 10.43
CA TYR A 237 12.86 -0.97 10.13
C TYR A 237 13.93 -0.64 11.16
N PHE A 238 14.71 -1.64 11.51
CA PHE A 238 15.83 -1.57 12.43
C PHE A 238 17.13 -1.87 11.69
N ASP A 239 18.19 -1.17 12.07
CA ASP A 239 19.52 -1.34 11.50
C ASP A 239 19.99 -2.79 11.67
N ARG A 240 20.43 -3.42 10.58
CA ARG A 240 20.80 -4.85 10.51
C ARG A 240 19.73 -5.81 11.03
N GLY A 241 18.48 -5.35 11.13
CA GLY A 241 17.38 -6.07 11.75
C GLY A 241 17.56 -6.32 13.25
N ASP A 242 18.33 -5.50 13.98
CA ASP A 242 18.43 -5.58 15.44
C ASP A 242 17.30 -4.79 16.12
N PRO A 243 16.28 -5.44 16.73
CA PRO A 243 15.14 -4.76 17.35
C PRO A 243 15.49 -3.88 18.54
N THR A 244 16.70 -4.00 19.09
CA THR A 244 17.23 -3.15 20.16
C THR A 244 18.06 -1.98 19.63
N GLY A 245 18.32 -1.97 18.32
CA GLY A 245 19.17 -1.02 17.64
C GLY A 245 18.42 0.23 17.17
N ARG A 246 19.09 0.97 16.28
CA ARG A 246 18.57 2.20 15.68
C ARG A 246 17.46 1.89 14.67
N VAL A 247 16.40 2.67 14.70
CA VAL A 247 15.33 2.63 13.70
C VAL A 247 15.74 3.44 12.49
N THR A 248 15.67 2.85 11.30
CA THR A 248 16.23 3.40 10.06
C THR A 248 15.15 3.91 9.10
N HIS A 249 14.02 3.22 9.03
CA HIS A 249 12.97 3.46 8.03
C HIS A 249 11.57 3.21 8.55
N VAL A 250 10.59 3.74 7.82
CA VAL A 250 9.15 3.53 8.05
C VAL A 250 8.47 3.20 6.73
N ASN A 251 7.74 2.10 6.73
CA ASN A 251 6.78 1.73 5.69
C ASN A 251 5.41 2.24 6.12
N MET A 252 4.73 2.98 5.25
CA MET A 252 3.39 3.52 5.49
C MET A 252 2.36 2.69 4.72
N VAL A 253 1.42 2.09 5.44
CA VAL A 253 0.36 1.27 4.86
C VAL A 253 -0.95 2.04 4.89
N ALA A 254 -1.48 2.34 3.71
CA ALA A 254 -2.72 3.08 3.54
C ALA A 254 -3.95 2.19 3.77
N PRO A 255 -5.06 2.76 4.28
CA PRO A 255 -6.27 1.99 4.47
C PRO A 255 -6.95 1.74 3.12
N SER A 256 -7.83 0.74 3.06
CA SER A 256 -8.61 0.48 1.86
C SER A 256 -9.81 1.41 1.73
N LEU A 257 -10.18 1.66 0.47
CA LEU A 257 -11.50 2.20 0.15
C LEU A 257 -12.60 1.12 0.29
N THR A 258 -12.27 -0.15 0.06
CA THR A 258 -13.21 -1.25 0.28
C THR A 258 -13.48 -1.46 1.78
N THR A 259 -14.66 -2.01 2.09
CA THR A 259 -15.05 -2.43 3.44
C THR A 259 -14.44 -3.77 3.85
N TYR A 260 -13.88 -4.52 2.91
CA TYR A 260 -13.38 -5.87 3.18
C TYR A 260 -12.17 -5.81 4.13
N ALA A 261 -12.16 -6.42 5.30
CA ALA A 261 -13.34 -6.85 6.05
C ALA A 261 -13.54 -5.96 7.27
N TYR A 262 -14.80 -5.60 7.51
CA TYR A 262 -15.26 -4.85 8.68
C TYR A 262 -14.74 -3.41 8.85
N ASN A 263 -14.09 -2.87 7.82
CA ASN A 263 -13.63 -1.49 7.85
C ASN A 263 -14.67 -0.55 7.25
N ASN A 264 -14.64 0.71 7.65
CA ASN A 264 -15.26 1.75 6.84
C ASN A 264 -14.32 2.17 5.69
N PRO A 265 -14.87 2.59 4.53
CA PRO A 265 -14.09 3.13 3.43
C PRO A 265 -13.23 4.31 3.88
N GLY A 266 -11.97 4.32 3.46
CA GLY A 266 -11.05 5.42 3.75
C GLY A 266 -10.04 5.68 2.63
N TYR A 267 -9.41 6.84 2.70
CA TYR A 267 -8.30 7.25 1.86
C TYR A 267 -7.33 8.11 2.67
N ARG A 268 -6.17 8.43 2.11
CA ARG A 268 -5.13 9.22 2.79
C ARG A 268 -4.54 10.29 1.88
N ILE A 269 -4.19 11.43 2.49
CA ILE A 269 -3.46 12.53 1.86
C ILE A 269 -2.13 12.70 2.59
N TYR A 270 -1.03 12.70 1.85
CA TYR A 270 0.31 12.89 2.39
C TYR A 270 0.81 14.30 2.12
N THR A 271 1.33 14.96 3.14
CA THR A 271 2.12 16.19 2.97
C THR A 271 3.59 15.80 2.87
N ILE A 272 4.25 16.15 1.77
CA ILE A 272 5.64 15.78 1.48
C ILE A 272 6.47 17.05 1.37
N ASP A 273 7.74 16.98 1.80
CA ASP A 273 8.68 18.08 1.62
C ASP A 273 8.79 18.47 0.14
N GLY A 274 8.58 19.75 -0.15
CA GLY A 274 8.19 20.23 -1.48
C GLY A 274 9.30 20.15 -2.54
N ASN A 275 8.97 20.53 -3.77
CA ASN A 275 9.93 20.54 -4.87
C ASN A 275 10.82 21.79 -4.84
N TYR A 276 11.98 21.68 -4.20
CA TYR A 276 13.02 22.70 -4.20
C TYR A 276 14.42 22.07 -4.10
N LYS A 277 15.46 22.85 -4.42
CA LYS A 277 16.85 22.38 -4.38
C LYS A 277 17.23 21.98 -2.95
N GLY A 278 17.58 20.70 -2.76
CA GLY A 278 17.96 20.15 -1.46
C GLY A 278 16.78 19.65 -0.62
N SER A 279 15.57 19.57 -1.19
CA SER A 279 14.42 18.93 -0.55
C SER A 279 14.75 17.50 -0.09
N SER A 280 14.23 17.14 1.08
CA SER A 280 14.35 15.77 1.59
C SER A 280 13.39 14.81 0.87
N PHE A 281 12.32 15.34 0.27
CA PHE A 281 11.16 14.60 -0.23
C PHE A 281 10.57 13.61 0.80
N THR A 282 10.82 13.80 2.10
CA THR A 282 10.25 12.95 3.15
C THR A 282 8.82 13.36 3.44
N VAL A 283 8.02 12.44 3.94
CA VAL A 283 6.66 12.75 4.41
C VAL A 283 6.75 13.58 5.70
N LEU A 284 6.06 14.71 5.73
CA LEU A 284 6.03 15.66 6.85
C LEU A 284 4.84 15.43 7.78
N ASP A 285 3.69 15.05 7.22
CA ASP A 285 2.48 14.64 7.93
C ASP A 285 1.55 13.87 6.98
N TRP A 286 0.51 13.24 7.51
CA TRP A 286 -0.60 12.75 6.68
C TRP A 286 -1.96 12.91 7.36
N GLU A 287 -2.97 12.99 6.53
CA GLU A 287 -4.37 13.12 6.92
C GLU A 287 -5.13 11.90 6.41
N ALA A 288 -5.81 11.19 7.33
CA ALA A 288 -6.64 10.05 6.96
C ALA A 288 -8.12 10.47 6.96
N TYR A 289 -8.83 10.09 5.91
CA TYR A 289 -10.25 10.37 5.76
C TYR A 289 -11.04 9.07 5.71
N TYR A 290 -12.27 9.10 6.21
CA TYR A 290 -13.17 7.96 6.15
C TYR A 290 -14.64 8.42 6.06
N THR A 291 -15.52 7.50 5.68
CA THR A 291 -16.97 7.70 5.78
C THR A 291 -17.59 6.59 6.61
N ASN A 292 -18.41 6.94 7.61
CA ASN A 292 -19.16 5.95 8.39
C ASN A 292 -20.34 5.44 7.57
N LEU A 293 -20.31 4.18 7.16
CA LEU A 293 -21.38 3.61 6.34
C LEU A 293 -22.71 3.48 7.06
N THR A 294 -22.71 3.37 8.40
CA THR A 294 -23.96 3.36 9.18
C THR A 294 -24.66 4.71 9.04
N GLU A 295 -23.92 5.80 9.21
CA GLU A 295 -24.42 7.17 9.03
C GLU A 295 -24.79 7.45 7.56
N ALA A 296 -23.93 7.04 6.62
CA ALA A 296 -24.16 7.24 5.19
C ALA A 296 -25.46 6.57 4.71
N ASN A 297 -25.69 5.32 5.12
CA ASN A 297 -26.90 4.59 4.76
C ASN A 297 -28.16 5.15 5.46
N ALA A 298 -28.03 5.71 6.66
CA ALA A 298 -29.15 6.36 7.35
C ALA A 298 -29.52 7.72 6.75
N ARG A 299 -28.53 8.48 6.27
CA ARG A 299 -28.73 9.79 5.62
C ARG A 299 -29.08 9.68 4.13
N GLY A 300 -28.64 8.62 3.48
CA GLY A 300 -28.77 8.42 2.03
C GLY A 300 -27.56 8.86 1.21
N GLU A 301 -26.50 9.40 1.83
CA GLU A 301 -25.27 9.81 1.14
C GLU A 301 -24.03 9.74 2.06
N PRO A 302 -22.84 9.35 1.58
CA PRO A 302 -21.60 9.34 2.35
C PRO A 302 -21.10 10.75 2.65
N GLU A 303 -20.54 10.94 3.85
CA GLU A 303 -19.81 12.16 4.19
C GLU A 303 -18.42 11.74 4.60
N TRP A 304 -17.44 12.21 3.84
CA TRP A 304 -16.04 11.99 4.11
C TRP A 304 -15.58 12.99 5.16
N LYS A 305 -15.10 12.47 6.28
CA LYS A 305 -14.63 13.25 7.43
C LYS A 305 -13.16 12.97 7.65
N LEU A 306 -12.43 13.98 8.11
CA LEU A 306 -11.08 13.81 8.62
C LEU A 306 -11.15 12.90 9.86
N ALA A 307 -10.51 11.74 9.79
CA ALA A 307 -10.38 10.82 10.90
C ALA A 307 -9.32 11.33 11.89
N TYR A 308 -8.14 11.66 11.38
CA TYR A 308 -7.02 12.15 12.16
C TYR A 308 -5.91 12.75 11.28
N LYS A 309 -5.03 13.52 11.92
CA LYS A 309 -3.70 13.89 11.39
C LYS A 309 -2.63 13.17 12.19
N MET A 310 -1.65 12.56 11.54
CA MET A 310 -0.70 11.64 12.20
C MET A 310 0.02 12.31 13.37
N LYS A 311 0.58 13.49 13.15
CA LYS A 311 1.32 14.20 14.21
C LYS A 311 0.45 14.59 15.39
N GLU A 312 -0.74 15.12 15.13
CA GLU A 312 -1.66 15.58 16.16
C GLU A 312 -2.19 14.41 17.00
N ALA A 313 -2.63 13.34 16.34
CA ALA A 313 -3.26 12.19 16.99
C ALA A 313 -2.31 11.44 17.93
N TYR A 314 -1.03 11.36 17.58
CA TYR A 314 -0.03 10.63 18.36
C TYR A 314 0.97 11.56 19.06
N ASN A 315 0.72 12.87 19.07
CA ASN A 315 1.59 13.89 19.65
C ASN A 315 3.06 13.76 19.19
N MET A 316 3.26 13.53 17.90
CA MET A 316 4.59 13.32 17.31
C MET A 316 5.21 14.67 16.91
N PRO A 317 6.48 14.93 17.27
CA PRO A 317 7.17 16.15 16.84
C PRO A 317 7.43 16.17 15.33
N ASP A 318 7.69 15.00 14.75
CA ASP A 318 7.97 14.76 13.35
C ASP A 318 7.58 13.32 12.95
N LEU A 319 7.71 12.99 11.67
CA LEU A 319 7.53 11.63 11.15
C LEU A 319 8.88 10.91 10.97
N SER A 320 9.85 11.15 11.85
CA SER A 320 11.11 10.39 11.85
C SER A 320 10.88 8.94 12.30
N PRO A 321 11.70 7.97 11.86
CA PRO A 321 11.59 6.57 12.30
C PRO A 321 11.64 6.41 13.83
N ALA A 322 12.39 7.27 14.52
CA ALA A 322 12.46 7.29 15.98
C ALA A 322 11.12 7.69 16.63
N SER A 323 10.44 8.71 16.09
CA SER A 323 9.11 9.14 16.55
C SER A 323 8.08 8.02 16.39
N PHE A 324 8.09 7.29 15.27
CA PHE A 324 7.22 6.14 15.08
C PHE A 324 7.47 5.04 16.11
N ASN A 325 8.74 4.68 16.36
CA ASN A 325 9.06 3.66 17.35
C ASN A 325 8.66 4.08 18.77
N ALA A 326 8.78 5.38 19.12
CA ALA A 326 8.30 5.89 20.40
C ALA A 326 6.77 5.77 20.56
N VAL A 327 5.99 5.93 19.48
CA VAL A 327 4.55 5.65 19.49
C VAL A 327 4.29 4.16 19.71
N ILE A 328 5.01 3.28 19.01
CA ILE A 328 4.87 1.83 19.18
C ILE A 328 5.19 1.40 20.62
N ASP A 329 6.25 1.93 21.22
CA ASP A 329 6.62 1.61 22.61
C ASP A 329 5.52 2.03 23.59
N GLN A 330 4.85 3.16 23.35
CA GLN A 330 3.71 3.59 24.14
C GLN A 330 2.48 2.69 23.96
N MET A 331 2.25 2.12 22.77
CA MET A 331 1.09 1.27 22.49
C MET A 331 1.02 0.02 23.38
N PHE A 332 2.15 -0.47 23.90
CA PHE A 332 2.15 -1.63 24.81
C PHE A 332 1.45 -1.33 26.15
N THR A 333 1.58 -0.11 26.66
CA THR A 333 1.15 0.24 28.04
C THR A 333 0.10 1.34 28.10
N ASN A 334 0.06 2.26 27.12
CA ASN A 334 -0.88 3.37 27.09
C ASN A 334 -2.19 2.96 26.38
N GLU A 335 -3.19 2.58 27.16
CA GLU A 335 -4.49 2.13 26.63
C GLU A 335 -5.25 3.21 25.86
N THR A 336 -5.08 4.49 26.20
CA THR A 336 -5.77 5.58 25.49
C THR A 336 -5.20 5.76 24.10
N LEU A 337 -3.87 5.84 24.00
CA LEU A 337 -3.19 5.91 22.71
C LEU A 337 -3.49 4.67 21.86
N PHE A 338 -3.47 3.48 22.47
CA PHE A 338 -3.79 2.24 21.77
C PHE A 338 -5.25 2.20 21.28
N ARG A 339 -6.21 2.69 22.08
CA ARG A 339 -7.62 2.79 21.67
C ARG A 339 -7.75 3.61 20.40
N ASP A 340 -7.13 4.79 20.38
CA ASP A 340 -7.25 5.70 19.24
C ASP A 340 -6.57 5.07 18.01
N TYR A 341 -5.38 4.48 18.16
CA TYR A 341 -4.74 3.66 17.11
C TYR A 341 -5.66 2.55 16.58
N TYR A 342 -6.29 1.78 17.46
CA TYR A 342 -7.14 0.66 17.07
C TYR A 342 -8.39 1.12 16.30
N ILE A 343 -9.00 2.24 16.71
CA ILE A 343 -10.13 2.84 16.00
C ILE A 343 -9.69 3.29 14.59
N TYR A 344 -8.54 3.95 14.47
CA TYR A 344 -8.02 4.36 13.16
C TYR A 344 -7.62 3.17 12.28
N TYR A 345 -7.01 2.13 12.86
CA TYR A 345 -6.61 0.89 12.17
C TYR A 345 -7.78 0.27 11.39
N HIS A 346 -8.95 0.15 12.04
CA HIS A 346 -10.17 -0.43 11.45
C HIS A 346 -11.11 0.62 10.83
N ARG A 347 -10.91 1.90 11.11
CA ARG A 347 -11.87 2.99 10.84
C ARG A 347 -13.28 2.65 11.34
N ASN A 348 -13.37 1.89 12.44
CA ASN A 348 -14.62 1.33 12.95
C ASN A 348 -14.56 1.23 14.48
N ASP A 349 -15.26 2.13 15.15
CA ASP A 349 -15.32 2.25 16.61
C ASP A 349 -16.20 1.19 17.29
N GLN A 350 -16.87 0.32 16.52
CA GLN A 350 -17.66 -0.79 17.03
C GLN A 350 -16.94 -2.14 16.90
N TYR A 351 -15.82 -2.19 16.16
CA TYR A 351 -15.19 -3.46 15.80
C TYR A 351 -14.36 -4.06 16.94
N LYS A 352 -14.88 -5.07 17.64
CA LYS A 352 -14.13 -5.86 18.66
C LYS A 352 -13.40 -4.99 19.70
N MET A 353 -14.09 -4.00 20.26
CA MET A 353 -13.54 -3.07 21.26
C MET A 353 -12.99 -3.73 22.54
N SER A 354 -13.29 -5.01 22.80
CA SER A 354 -12.69 -5.76 23.91
C SER A 354 -11.16 -5.87 23.79
N CYS A 355 -10.61 -5.90 22.57
CA CYS A 355 -9.17 -5.97 22.31
C CYS A 355 -8.37 -4.87 23.03
N ILE A 356 -8.92 -3.66 23.13
CA ILE A 356 -8.23 -2.50 23.72
C ILE A 356 -7.79 -2.77 25.17
N LYS A 357 -8.59 -3.54 25.92
CA LYS A 357 -8.32 -3.88 27.32
C LYS A 357 -7.44 -5.12 27.50
N GLU A 358 -7.22 -5.88 26.43
CA GLU A 358 -6.45 -7.12 26.45
C GLU A 358 -4.98 -6.83 26.13
N ALA A 359 -4.09 -6.99 27.11
CA ALA A 359 -2.65 -6.74 26.93
C ALA A 359 -2.02 -7.59 25.80
N SER A 360 -2.47 -8.83 25.62
CA SER A 360 -2.06 -9.70 24.51
C SER A 360 -2.48 -9.14 23.15
N CYS A 361 -3.67 -8.54 23.06
CA CYS A 361 -4.14 -7.91 21.85
C CYS A 361 -3.29 -6.67 21.53
N ARG A 362 -3.08 -5.78 22.51
CA ARG A 362 -2.19 -4.61 22.36
C ARG A 362 -0.80 -5.00 21.89
N LYS A 363 -0.23 -6.03 22.51
CA LYS A 363 1.07 -6.60 22.14
C LYS A 363 1.09 -7.00 20.66
N THR A 364 0.09 -7.72 20.18
CA THR A 364 0.00 -8.19 18.78
C THR A 364 0.08 -7.03 17.78
N TYR A 365 -0.70 -5.96 17.97
CA TYR A 365 -0.70 -4.81 17.06
C TYR A 365 0.59 -4.00 17.14
N ALA A 366 1.14 -3.80 18.34
CA ALA A 366 2.42 -3.10 18.50
C ALA A 366 3.58 -3.91 17.88
N CYS A 367 3.60 -5.24 18.07
CA CYS A 367 4.57 -6.14 17.44
C CYS A 367 4.49 -6.12 15.91
N ALA A 368 3.28 -6.08 15.35
CA ALA A 368 3.08 -5.97 13.90
C ALA A 368 3.71 -4.68 13.33
N CYS A 369 3.64 -3.56 14.08
CA CYS A 369 4.30 -2.31 13.69
C CYS A 369 5.83 -2.38 13.79
N LYS A 370 6.40 -3.24 14.66
CA LYS A 370 7.86 -3.48 14.74
C LYS A 370 8.38 -4.43 13.67
N THR A 371 7.49 -5.11 12.94
CA THR A 371 7.87 -6.21 12.06
C THR A 371 7.72 -5.78 10.59
N ALA A 372 8.80 -5.32 9.96
CA ALA A 372 8.81 -4.96 8.53
C ALA A 372 9.38 -6.06 7.60
N ARG A 373 9.64 -7.27 8.12
CA ARG A 373 9.96 -8.47 7.31
C ARG A 373 9.18 -9.70 7.78
N SER A 374 8.68 -10.47 6.82
CA SER A 374 7.78 -11.60 7.05
C SER A 374 8.45 -12.77 7.78
N TYR A 375 7.66 -13.50 8.56
CA TYR A 375 8.06 -14.69 9.33
C TYR A 375 9.17 -14.47 10.37
N ASP A 376 9.28 -13.26 10.92
CA ASP A 376 10.31 -12.90 11.89
C ASP A 376 9.79 -12.15 13.14
N GLU A 377 8.47 -12.24 13.39
CA GLU A 377 7.81 -11.57 14.53
C GLU A 377 8.47 -11.89 15.88
N LYS A 378 8.86 -13.16 16.09
CA LYS A 378 9.50 -13.60 17.35
C LYS A 378 10.83 -12.92 17.61
N HIS A 379 11.53 -12.51 16.55
CA HIS A 379 12.79 -11.78 16.64
C HIS A 379 12.54 -10.33 17.04
N PHE A 380 11.60 -9.65 16.37
CA PHE A 380 11.30 -8.23 16.64
C PHE A 380 10.48 -8.00 17.91
N CYS A 381 9.73 -9.00 18.35
CA CYS A 381 8.85 -8.92 19.49
C CYS A 381 8.87 -10.23 20.29
N PRO A 382 9.94 -10.47 21.08
CA PRO A 382 10.04 -11.67 21.90
C PRO A 382 8.91 -11.73 22.95
N ASN A 383 8.63 -12.95 23.41
CA ASN A 383 7.54 -13.25 24.35
C ASN A 383 7.61 -12.50 25.68
#